data_AF-A0A970K249-F1
#
_entry.id   AF-A0A970K249-F1
#
_cell.length_a   1.000
_cell.length_b   1.000
_cell.length_c   1.000
_cell.angle_alpha   90.00
_cell.angle_beta   90.00
_cell.angle_gamma   90.00
#
_symmetry.space_group_name_H-M   'P 1'
#
loop_
_entity.id
_entity.type
_entity.pdbx_description
1 polymer ?
#
loop_
_entity_poly.entity_id
_entity_poly.type
_entity_poly.pdbx_seq_one_letter_code
_entity_poly.pdbx_strand_id
1 'polypeptide(L)'
;MLEKRFPGFEKAVRFAEVATPRTIERYTMKNGGAVAGPKQMLGQHMFRRLHTRTKWDSLFCCGESTVMGTGTPTVTTSGLSAANALLKKLGKEPYVYQENMKNFVRIVEKPFTADRLYNGYDETARTVMLKAMRCRLCEQPTCTKEKDIRGIMRRVAVGNFIGAKKCWLQNPANRDSLEKFETTCICAIENKSAVEIQAVIDYLQEVNA
;
A
#
# COMPACT_ATOMS: atom_id res chain seq x y z
N MET A 1 28.18 -7.85 16.89
CA MET A 1 27.88 -9.30 17.01
C MET A 1 27.96 -10.01 15.66
N LEU A 2 27.38 -9.43 14.59
CA LEU A 2 27.45 -9.98 13.22
C LEU A 2 28.88 -10.04 12.68
N GLU A 3 29.67 -8.98 12.79
CA GLU A 3 31.09 -8.97 12.35
C GLU A 3 31.93 -10.08 12.99
N LYS A 4 31.64 -10.45 14.25
CA LYS A 4 32.32 -11.56 14.94
C LYS A 4 31.97 -12.94 14.34
N ARG A 5 30.76 -13.09 13.78
CA ARG A 5 30.29 -14.34 13.16
C ARG A 5 30.56 -14.39 11.66
N PHE A 6 30.63 -13.23 11.02
CA PHE A 6 30.86 -13.04 9.59
C PHE A 6 31.87 -11.91 9.40
N PRO A 7 33.19 -12.20 9.48
CA PRO A 7 34.21 -11.18 9.32
C PRO A 7 34.13 -10.51 7.94
N GLY A 8 34.21 -9.17 7.92
CA GLY A 8 34.04 -8.35 6.74
C GLY A 8 32.58 -7.97 6.42
N PHE A 9 31.61 -8.38 7.24
CA PHE A 9 30.20 -8.03 7.04
C PHE A 9 30.00 -6.52 6.96
N GLU A 10 30.57 -5.76 7.91
CA GLU A 10 30.44 -4.30 7.95
C GLU A 10 31.04 -3.64 6.69
N LYS A 11 32.17 -4.15 6.20
CA LYS A 11 32.82 -3.64 4.97
C LYS A 11 32.01 -3.94 3.71
N ALA A 12 31.18 -4.99 3.73
CA ALA A 12 30.35 -5.39 2.60
C ALA A 12 29.00 -4.66 2.55
N VAL A 13 28.59 -3.98 3.62
CA VAL A 13 27.33 -3.21 3.64
C VAL A 13 27.42 -2.06 2.63
N ARG A 14 26.56 -2.08 1.62
CA ARG A 14 26.43 -0.99 0.64
C ARG A 14 25.34 0.02 1.00
N PHE A 15 24.32 -0.44 1.73
CA PHE A 15 23.15 0.34 2.08
C PHE A 15 22.51 -0.24 3.34
N ALA A 16 21.95 0.62 4.19
CA ALA A 16 21.23 0.21 5.39
C ALA A 16 20.01 1.11 5.59
N GLU A 17 18.86 0.49 5.81
CA GLU A 17 17.64 1.14 6.29
C GLU A 17 17.34 0.67 7.72
N VAL A 18 16.79 1.59 8.52
CA VAL A 18 16.46 1.30 9.92
C VAL A 18 14.97 1.49 10.15
N ALA A 19 14.33 0.44 10.66
CA ALA A 19 12.98 0.50 11.20
C ALA A 19 13.02 0.26 12.71
N THR A 20 12.27 1.06 13.45
CA THR A 20 12.15 0.95 14.91
C THR A 20 10.68 0.74 15.29
N PRO A 21 10.35 0.44 16.56
CA PRO A 21 8.95 0.44 17.01
C PRO A 21 8.20 1.74 16.66
N ARG A 22 8.87 2.91 16.66
CA ARG A 22 8.29 4.18 16.21
C ARG A 22 7.92 4.18 14.73
N THR A 23 8.72 3.51 13.89
CA THR A 23 8.42 3.34 12.46
C THR A 23 7.13 2.55 12.28
N ILE A 24 6.96 1.46 13.03
CA ILE A 24 5.74 0.64 13.00
C ILE A 24 4.56 1.46 13.49
N GLU A 25 4.68 2.13 14.64
CA GLU A 25 3.63 2.97 15.21
C GLU A 25 3.19 4.06 14.22
N ARG A 26 4.13 4.75 13.58
CA ARG A 26 3.86 5.80 12.59
C ARG A 26 3.12 5.30 11.34
N TYR A 27 3.56 4.19 10.75
CA TYR A 27 3.00 3.73 9.47
C TYR A 27 1.79 2.81 9.60
N THR A 28 1.63 2.16 10.74
CA THR A 28 0.57 1.15 10.95
C THR A 28 -0.37 1.50 12.10
N MET A 29 -0.13 2.62 12.79
CA MET A 29 -0.91 3.07 13.97
C MET A 29 -0.96 2.03 15.09
N LYS A 30 0.05 1.16 15.17
CA LYS A 30 0.14 0.13 16.20
C LYS A 30 0.76 0.71 17.45
N ASN A 31 -0.06 0.78 18.50
CA ASN A 31 0.32 1.31 19.81
C ASN A 31 1.67 0.76 20.28
N GLY A 32 2.62 1.65 20.58
CA GLY A 32 3.95 1.30 21.05
C GLY A 32 4.82 0.54 20.04
N GLY A 33 4.42 0.49 18.77
CA GLY A 33 5.12 -0.27 17.73
C GLY A 33 4.96 -1.78 17.84
N ALA A 34 3.91 -2.27 18.50
CA ALA A 34 3.69 -3.69 18.70
C ALA A 34 3.58 -4.45 17.37
N VAL A 35 4.45 -5.42 17.13
CA VAL A 35 4.46 -6.20 15.87
C VAL A 35 3.35 -7.25 15.82
N ALA A 36 2.92 -7.78 16.97
CA ALA A 36 2.02 -8.94 17.04
C ALA A 36 0.71 -8.66 17.81
N GLY A 37 0.27 -7.40 17.88
CA GLY A 37 -0.89 -6.99 18.67
C GLY A 37 -0.68 -7.22 20.19
N PRO A 38 -1.76 -7.54 20.95
CA PRO A 38 -1.66 -7.85 22.37
C PRO A 38 -0.70 -9.00 22.66
N LYS A 39 0.13 -8.83 23.70
CA LYS A 39 1.13 -9.83 24.11
C LYS A 39 0.43 -11.15 24.46
N GLN A 40 0.99 -12.26 23.99
CA GLN A 40 0.53 -13.59 24.36
C GLN A 40 0.90 -13.85 25.83
N MET A 41 -0.08 -13.75 26.73
CA MET A 41 0.09 -14.02 28.15
C MET A 41 -1.24 -14.50 28.76
N LEU A 42 -1.15 -15.13 29.94
CA LEU A 42 -2.33 -15.45 30.75
C LEU A 42 -3.13 -14.16 31.02
N GLY A 43 -4.45 -14.25 30.94
CA GLY A 43 -5.34 -13.07 31.00
C GLY A 43 -5.52 -12.31 29.69
N GLN A 44 -4.66 -12.48 28.68
CA GLN A 44 -4.80 -11.89 27.33
C GLN A 44 -4.88 -12.95 26.21
N HIS A 45 -5.19 -14.20 26.58
CA HIS A 45 -5.42 -15.28 25.62
C HIS A 45 -6.70 -15.03 24.81
N MET A 46 -6.76 -15.59 23.60
CA MET A 46 -7.79 -15.43 22.56
C MET A 46 -9.16 -14.89 23.03
N PHE A 47 -9.86 -15.60 23.92
CA PHE A 47 -11.22 -15.24 24.38
C PHE A 47 -11.32 -13.95 25.21
N ARG A 48 -10.20 -13.43 25.72
CA ARG A 48 -10.11 -12.18 26.46
C ARG A 48 -9.62 -11.01 25.60
N ARG A 49 -9.54 -11.21 24.28
CA ARG A 49 -9.17 -10.17 23.31
C ARG A 49 -10.41 -9.52 22.71
N LEU A 50 -10.19 -8.45 21.96
CA LEU A 50 -11.24 -7.80 21.20
C LEU A 50 -11.88 -8.79 20.21
N HIS A 51 -13.20 -8.97 20.34
CA HIS A 51 -13.98 -9.81 19.44
C HIS A 51 -14.36 -9.08 18.16
N THR A 52 -14.81 -9.84 17.17
CA THR A 52 -15.28 -9.30 15.89
C THR A 52 -16.52 -8.42 16.04
N ARG A 53 -17.49 -8.81 16.88
CA ARG A 53 -18.65 -7.97 17.18
C ARG A 53 -18.32 -7.08 18.36
N THR A 54 -18.63 -5.79 18.22
CA THR A 54 -18.50 -4.83 19.31
C THR A 54 -19.85 -4.61 19.99
N LYS A 55 -19.91 -3.75 21.01
CA LYS A 55 -21.16 -3.30 21.62
C LYS A 55 -22.00 -2.41 20.69
N TRP A 56 -21.38 -1.85 19.63
CA TRP A 56 -22.09 -1.10 18.63
C TRP A 56 -22.46 -2.01 17.48
N ASP A 57 -23.74 -2.05 17.20
CA ASP A 57 -24.34 -3.00 16.27
C ASP A 57 -23.82 -2.79 14.82
N SER A 58 -23.42 -1.58 14.45
CA SER A 58 -22.85 -1.24 13.14
C SER A 58 -21.32 -1.26 13.08
N LEU A 59 -20.62 -1.64 14.15
CA LEU A 59 -19.15 -1.65 14.21
C LEU A 59 -18.60 -3.07 14.43
N PHE A 60 -17.77 -3.51 13.48
CA PHE A 60 -17.09 -4.79 13.50
C PHE A 60 -15.57 -4.61 13.49
N CYS A 61 -14.86 -5.46 14.22
CA CYS A 61 -13.40 -5.44 14.31
C CYS A 61 -12.79 -6.66 13.61
N CYS A 62 -11.68 -6.45 12.92
CA CYS A 62 -10.84 -7.51 12.36
C CYS A 62 -9.37 -7.12 12.41
N GLY A 63 -8.51 -8.09 12.11
CA GLY A 63 -7.06 -7.91 12.09
C GLY A 63 -6.36 -8.44 13.34
N GLU A 64 -5.07 -8.16 13.45
CA GLU A 64 -4.18 -8.84 14.38
C GLU A 64 -4.49 -8.59 15.85
N SER A 65 -4.98 -7.40 16.19
CA SER A 65 -5.30 -7.04 17.57
C SER A 65 -6.59 -7.67 18.10
N THR A 66 -7.24 -8.53 17.31
CA THR A 66 -8.47 -9.25 17.69
C THR A 66 -8.18 -10.66 18.20
N VAL A 67 -9.24 -11.42 18.48
CA VAL A 67 -9.21 -12.82 18.92
C VAL A 67 -8.29 -13.74 18.09
N MET A 68 -8.17 -13.53 16.78
CA MET A 68 -7.41 -14.42 15.88
C MET A 68 -5.89 -14.27 15.96
N GLY A 69 -5.39 -13.12 16.45
CA GLY A 69 -3.96 -12.88 16.62
C GLY A 69 -3.18 -12.59 15.32
N THR A 70 -1.87 -12.84 15.37
CA THR A 70 -0.85 -12.40 14.39
C THR A 70 -0.63 -13.39 13.25
N GLY A 71 -0.15 -12.88 12.12
CA GLY A 71 0.20 -13.64 10.92
C GLY A 71 -0.79 -13.47 9.77
N THR A 72 -0.30 -13.52 8.53
CA THR A 72 -1.14 -13.32 7.33
C THR A 72 -2.37 -14.24 7.30
N PRO A 73 -2.27 -15.55 7.58
CA PRO A 73 -3.45 -16.42 7.58
C PRO A 73 -4.50 -16.01 8.61
N THR A 74 -4.10 -15.71 9.84
CA THR A 74 -5.02 -15.40 10.95
C THR A 74 -5.70 -14.05 10.77
N VAL A 75 -4.97 -13.02 10.28
CA VAL A 75 -5.58 -11.71 9.99
C VAL A 75 -6.52 -11.78 8.79
N THR A 76 -6.20 -12.59 7.78
CA THR A 76 -7.11 -12.84 6.64
C THR A 76 -8.39 -13.54 7.11
N THR A 77 -8.29 -14.60 7.92
CA THR A 77 -9.47 -15.27 8.49
C THR A 77 -10.26 -14.33 9.42
N SER A 78 -9.60 -13.45 10.16
CA SER A 78 -10.27 -12.42 10.97
C SER A 78 -11.10 -11.47 10.11
N GLY A 79 -10.55 -11.03 8.97
CA GLY A 79 -11.28 -10.23 7.97
C GLY A 79 -12.50 -10.94 7.40
N LEU A 80 -12.35 -12.21 7.00
CA LEU A 80 -13.46 -13.05 6.53
C LEU A 80 -14.54 -13.23 7.61
N SER A 81 -14.13 -13.41 8.86
CA SER A 81 -15.05 -13.54 10.00
C SER A 81 -15.87 -12.28 10.23
N ALA A 82 -15.26 -11.10 10.10
CA ALA A 82 -15.97 -9.81 10.18
C ALA A 82 -16.94 -9.60 9.03
N ALA A 83 -16.52 -9.90 7.79
CA ALA A 83 -17.40 -9.85 6.62
C ALA A 83 -18.61 -10.80 6.79
N ASN A 84 -18.37 -12.03 7.25
CA ASN A 84 -19.44 -13.00 7.48
C ASN A 84 -20.36 -12.61 8.65
N ALA A 85 -19.84 -11.97 9.69
CA ALA A 85 -20.65 -11.44 10.78
C ALA A 85 -21.61 -10.33 10.28
N LEU A 86 -21.15 -9.47 9.37
CA LEU A 86 -21.96 -8.46 8.70
C LEU A 86 -23.00 -9.08 7.75
N LEU A 87 -22.59 -10.01 6.90
CA LEU A 87 -23.48 -10.69 5.94
C LEU A 87 -24.64 -11.39 6.66
N LYS A 88 -24.34 -12.18 7.69
CA LYS A 88 -25.36 -12.85 8.52
C LYS A 88 -26.35 -11.86 9.13
N LYS A 89 -25.84 -10.72 9.61
CA LYS A 89 -26.70 -9.67 10.18
C LYS A 89 -27.64 -9.06 9.14
N LEU A 90 -27.16 -8.90 7.90
CA LEU A 90 -27.97 -8.38 6.79
C LEU A 90 -28.89 -9.45 6.16
N GLY A 91 -28.98 -10.66 6.74
CA GLY A 91 -29.72 -11.77 6.14
C GLY A 91 -29.15 -12.22 4.79
N LYS A 92 -27.86 -11.97 4.54
CA LYS A 92 -27.16 -12.38 3.31
C LYS A 92 -26.34 -13.64 3.56
N GLU A 93 -26.16 -14.40 2.49
CA GLU A 93 -25.31 -15.59 2.50
C GLU A 93 -23.87 -15.25 2.93
N PRO A 94 -23.30 -15.95 3.93
CA PRO A 94 -21.90 -15.80 4.30
C PRO A 94 -20.98 -16.22 3.15
N TYR A 95 -19.80 -15.61 3.09
CA TYR A 95 -18.73 -16.11 2.24
C TYR A 95 -18.24 -17.47 2.75
N VAL A 96 -18.26 -18.44 1.85
CA VAL A 96 -17.63 -19.75 1.99
C VAL A 96 -16.83 -20.00 0.71
N TYR A 97 -15.68 -20.67 0.83
CA TYR A 97 -14.91 -21.06 -0.34
C TYR A 97 -15.78 -21.91 -1.28
N GLN A 98 -15.69 -21.62 -2.57
CA GLN A 98 -16.36 -22.37 -3.63
C GLN A 98 -15.29 -22.75 -4.65
N GLU A 99 -15.22 -24.04 -5.00
CA GLU A 99 -14.18 -24.59 -5.88
C GLU A 99 -14.11 -23.86 -7.23
N ASN A 100 -15.27 -23.50 -7.79
CA ASN A 100 -15.40 -22.88 -9.10
C ASN A 100 -15.53 -21.33 -9.06
N MET A 101 -15.10 -20.69 -7.97
CA MET A 101 -15.17 -19.22 -7.88
C MET A 101 -14.22 -18.55 -8.89
N LYS A 102 -14.65 -17.42 -9.46
CA LYS A 102 -13.77 -16.60 -10.32
C LYS A 102 -12.49 -16.25 -9.56
N ASN A 103 -11.35 -16.66 -10.10
CA ASN A 103 -10.06 -16.30 -9.54
C ASN A 103 -9.71 -14.86 -9.93
N PHE A 104 -9.40 -14.02 -8.94
CA PHE A 104 -8.96 -12.64 -9.13
C PHE A 104 -7.44 -12.49 -9.04
N VAL A 105 -6.72 -13.58 -8.73
CA VAL A 105 -5.26 -13.62 -8.71
C VAL A 105 -4.78 -14.11 -10.07
N ARG A 106 -4.05 -13.23 -10.78
CA ARG A 106 -3.33 -13.61 -11.99
C ARG A 106 -2.01 -14.28 -11.60
N ILE A 107 -1.93 -15.60 -11.76
CA ILE A 107 -0.66 -16.33 -11.64
C ILE A 107 0.13 -16.09 -12.93
N VAL A 108 1.39 -15.67 -12.79
CA VAL A 108 2.30 -15.43 -13.92
C VAL A 108 3.35 -16.53 -14.00
N GLU A 109 3.71 -16.91 -15.22
CA GLU A 109 4.78 -17.87 -15.45
C GLU A 109 6.15 -17.26 -15.12
N LYS A 110 7.06 -18.12 -14.63
CA LYS A 110 8.44 -17.77 -14.33
C LYS A 110 9.34 -18.14 -15.53
N PRO A 111 10.37 -17.33 -15.86
CA PRO A 111 10.76 -16.09 -15.19
C PRO A 111 9.82 -14.93 -15.52
N PHE A 112 9.58 -14.07 -14.54
CA PHE A 112 8.88 -12.81 -14.75
C PHE A 112 9.91 -11.74 -15.17
N THR A 113 9.69 -11.11 -16.32
CA THR A 113 10.57 -10.11 -16.90
C THR A 113 9.92 -8.72 -16.85
N ALA A 114 10.73 -7.65 -16.91
CA ALA A 114 10.24 -6.28 -16.77
C ALA A 114 9.22 -5.87 -17.84
N ASP A 115 9.34 -6.41 -19.06
CA ASP A 115 8.40 -6.23 -20.17
C ASP A 115 7.02 -6.87 -19.91
N ARG A 116 6.88 -7.73 -18.89
CA ARG A 116 5.59 -8.30 -18.49
C ARG A 116 4.83 -7.42 -17.49
N LEU A 117 5.48 -6.39 -16.94
CA LEU A 117 4.84 -5.45 -16.02
C LEU A 117 3.71 -4.69 -16.74
N TYR A 118 2.51 -4.72 -16.15
CA TYR A 118 1.28 -4.14 -16.70
C TYR A 118 0.79 -4.72 -18.03
N ASN A 119 1.14 -5.97 -18.37
CA ASN A 119 0.60 -6.70 -19.53
C ASN A 119 -0.91 -7.08 -19.40
N GLY A 120 -1.70 -6.30 -18.67
CA GLY A 120 -3.16 -6.39 -18.65
C GLY A 120 -3.83 -5.05 -18.99
N TYR A 121 -3.02 -4.04 -19.29
CA TYR A 121 -3.43 -2.69 -19.63
C TYR A 121 -3.06 -2.41 -21.09
N ASP A 122 -3.79 -1.49 -21.72
CA ASP A 122 -3.42 -0.96 -23.03
C ASP A 122 -2.07 -0.22 -22.96
N GLU A 123 -1.45 0.02 -24.12
CA GLU A 123 -0.12 0.59 -24.23
C GLU A 123 0.00 1.98 -23.60
N THR A 124 -1.03 2.81 -23.74
CA THR A 124 -1.07 4.16 -23.18
C THR A 124 -1.12 4.10 -21.65
N ALA A 125 -2.06 3.34 -21.08
CA ALA A 125 -2.17 3.13 -19.64
C ALA A 125 -0.88 2.55 -19.06
N ARG A 126 -0.33 1.50 -19.71
CA ARG A 126 0.93 0.87 -19.32
C ARG A 126 2.08 1.87 -19.26
N THR A 127 2.21 2.71 -20.28
CA THR A 127 3.26 3.74 -20.35
C THR A 127 3.15 4.71 -19.18
N VAL A 128 1.95 5.20 -18.90
CA VAL A 128 1.69 6.15 -17.82
C VAL A 128 1.92 5.52 -16.44
N MET A 129 1.52 4.26 -16.25
CA MET A 129 1.79 3.50 -15.03
C MET A 129 3.29 3.33 -14.78
N LEU A 130 4.07 3.02 -15.82
CA LEU A 130 5.54 2.94 -15.73
C LEU A 130 6.15 4.29 -15.34
N LYS A 131 5.68 5.40 -15.93
CA LYS A 131 6.11 6.76 -15.55
C LYS A 131 5.82 7.04 -14.07
N ALA A 132 4.62 6.72 -13.60
CA ALA A 132 4.23 6.91 -12.20
C ALA A 132 5.04 6.04 -11.23
N MET A 133 5.37 4.79 -11.60
CA MET A 133 6.20 3.87 -10.79
C MET A 133 7.61 4.38 -10.53
N ARG A 134 8.11 5.32 -11.34
CA ARG A 134 9.41 5.95 -11.09
C ARG A 134 9.40 6.87 -9.86
N CYS A 135 8.22 7.25 -9.38
CA CYS A 135 8.09 8.04 -8.17
C CYS A 135 8.54 7.22 -6.94
N ARG A 136 9.48 7.77 -6.17
CA ARG A 136 9.96 7.15 -4.92
C ARG A 136 8.99 7.30 -3.74
N LEU A 137 7.82 7.89 -3.97
CA LEU A 137 6.76 8.11 -2.97
C LEU A 137 7.28 8.74 -1.67
N CYS A 138 8.15 9.75 -1.81
CA CYS A 138 8.92 10.37 -0.73
C CYS A 138 8.03 10.81 0.43
N GLU A 139 8.45 10.52 1.67
CA GLU A 139 7.73 10.98 2.86
C GLU A 139 7.73 12.51 3.00
N GLN A 140 8.86 13.14 2.64
CA GLN A 140 9.01 14.60 2.55
C GLN A 140 9.29 14.96 1.08
N PRO A 141 8.24 15.09 0.25
CA PRO A 141 8.41 15.32 -1.18
C PRO A 141 9.10 16.66 -1.46
N THR A 142 10.20 16.60 -2.22
CA THR A 142 10.91 17.79 -2.73
C THR A 142 10.21 18.43 -3.93
N CYS A 143 9.42 17.63 -4.66
CA CYS A 143 8.62 18.12 -5.79
C CYS A 143 7.58 19.15 -5.32
N THR A 144 6.81 18.83 -4.29
CA THR A 144 5.84 19.75 -3.68
C THR A 144 5.29 19.18 -2.37
N LYS A 145 5.04 20.06 -1.40
CA LYS A 145 4.34 19.73 -0.14
C LYS A 145 2.86 20.10 -0.16
N GLU A 146 2.44 20.91 -1.12
CA GLU A 146 1.09 21.49 -1.21
C GLU A 146 0.13 20.63 -2.02
N LYS A 147 0.67 19.85 -2.96
CA LYS A 147 -0.10 18.99 -3.86
C LYS A 147 0.20 17.53 -3.55
N ASP A 148 -0.80 16.67 -3.55
CA ASP A 148 -0.63 15.23 -3.28
C ASP A 148 -0.10 14.45 -4.50
N ILE A 149 1.01 14.92 -5.10
CA ILE A 149 1.66 14.25 -6.23
C ILE A 149 2.04 12.81 -5.85
N ARG A 150 2.55 12.60 -4.63
CA ARG A 150 2.84 11.27 -4.10
C ARG A 150 1.61 10.36 -4.14
N GLY A 151 0.47 10.81 -3.62
CA GLY A 151 -0.74 10.02 -3.59
C GLY A 151 -1.35 9.81 -4.97
N ILE A 152 -1.20 10.76 -5.89
CA ILE A 152 -1.60 10.61 -7.30
C ILE A 152 -0.74 9.52 -7.96
N MET A 153 0.60 9.64 -7.91
CA MET A 153 1.52 8.66 -8.50
C MET A 153 1.29 7.26 -7.93
N ARG A 154 1.10 7.15 -6.61
CA ARG A 154 0.81 5.85 -5.96
C ARG A 154 -0.43 5.18 -6.51
N ARG A 155 -1.48 5.95 -6.82
CA ARG A 155 -2.75 5.41 -7.36
C ARG A 155 -2.61 5.04 -8.84
N VAL A 156 -1.95 5.88 -9.62
CA VAL A 156 -1.66 5.61 -11.05
C VAL A 156 -0.81 4.35 -11.20
N ALA A 157 0.25 4.21 -10.40
CA ALA A 157 1.14 3.05 -10.40
C ALA A 157 0.43 1.68 -10.20
N VAL A 158 -0.77 1.68 -9.61
CA VAL A 158 -1.58 0.47 -9.39
C VAL A 158 -2.87 0.46 -10.23
N GLY A 159 -2.97 1.35 -11.22
CA GLY A 159 -4.08 1.39 -12.18
C GLY A 159 -5.37 2.01 -11.61
N ASN A 160 -5.31 2.67 -10.45
CA ASN A 160 -6.44 3.40 -9.88
C ASN A 160 -6.50 4.82 -10.46
N PHE A 161 -6.76 4.93 -11.77
CA PHE A 161 -6.82 6.20 -12.49
C PHE A 161 -7.97 7.09 -12.01
N ILE A 162 -9.15 6.51 -11.74
CA ILE A 162 -10.31 7.24 -11.21
C ILE A 162 -9.98 7.89 -9.86
N GLY A 163 -9.37 7.13 -8.94
CA GLY A 163 -8.97 7.65 -7.64
C GLY A 163 -7.86 8.70 -7.74
N ALA A 164 -6.93 8.54 -8.69
CA ALA A 164 -5.89 9.53 -8.97
C ALA A 164 -6.49 10.84 -9.51
N LYS A 165 -7.42 10.76 -10.48
CA LYS A 165 -8.13 11.92 -11.05
C LYS A 165 -8.93 12.65 -9.97
N LYS A 166 -9.69 11.94 -9.15
CA LYS A 166 -10.41 12.54 -8.01
C LYS A 166 -9.47 13.28 -7.06
N CYS A 167 -8.30 12.71 -6.78
CA CYS A 167 -7.29 13.35 -5.95
C CYS A 167 -6.70 14.62 -6.60
N TRP A 168 -6.43 14.58 -7.91
CA TRP A 168 -5.95 15.74 -8.67
C TRP A 168 -6.95 16.90 -8.67
N LEU A 169 -8.23 16.61 -8.93
CA LEU A 169 -9.29 17.61 -9.02
C LEU A 169 -9.57 18.36 -7.72
N GLN A 170 -9.16 17.82 -6.56
CA GLN A 170 -9.31 18.51 -5.27
C GLN A 170 -8.42 19.75 -5.15
N ASN A 171 -7.25 19.73 -5.79
CA ASN A 171 -6.30 20.83 -5.70
C ASN A 171 -5.37 20.85 -6.95
N PRO A 172 -5.89 21.17 -8.14
CA PRO A 172 -5.10 21.12 -9.37
C PRO A 172 -3.96 22.16 -9.37
N ALA A 173 -2.96 21.95 -10.21
CA ALA A 173 -1.84 22.85 -10.44
C ALA A 173 -1.76 23.20 -11.94
N ASN A 174 -1.27 24.40 -12.25
CA ASN A 174 -1.01 24.80 -13.63
C ASN A 174 0.27 24.14 -14.17
N ARG A 175 0.49 24.29 -15.48
CA ARG A 175 1.62 23.68 -16.18
C ARG A 175 2.98 24.12 -15.62
N ASP A 176 3.15 25.41 -15.35
CA ASP A 176 4.39 25.97 -14.79
C ASP A 176 4.73 25.36 -13.41
N SER A 177 3.69 25.09 -12.60
CA SER A 177 3.87 24.40 -11.32
C SER A 177 4.31 22.95 -11.52
N LEU A 178 3.74 22.24 -12.50
CA LEU A 178 4.12 20.86 -12.81
C LEU A 178 5.58 20.78 -13.28
N GLU A 179 6.01 21.67 -14.16
CA GLU A 179 7.40 21.77 -14.60
C GLU A 179 8.34 22.03 -13.39
N LYS A 180 7.95 22.93 -12.49
CA LYS A 180 8.68 23.15 -11.24
C LYS A 180 8.74 21.87 -10.38
N PHE A 181 7.66 21.11 -10.26
CA PHE A 181 7.64 19.88 -9.47
C PHE A 181 8.56 18.80 -10.04
N GLU A 182 8.67 18.72 -11.36
CA GLU A 182 9.58 17.78 -12.02
C GLU A 182 11.04 18.17 -11.83
N THR A 183 11.36 19.46 -11.98
CA THR A 183 12.73 19.97 -11.80
C THR A 183 13.22 19.89 -10.35
N THR A 184 12.35 20.05 -9.36
CA THR A 184 12.69 19.91 -7.93
C THR A 184 12.54 18.49 -7.40
N CYS A 185 12.12 17.53 -8.23
CA CYS A 185 12.01 16.13 -7.85
C CYS A 185 13.37 15.54 -7.47
N ILE A 186 13.44 14.77 -6.38
CA ILE A 186 14.70 14.12 -5.94
C ILE A 186 15.29 13.20 -7.03
N CYS A 187 14.45 12.57 -7.86
CA CYS A 187 14.91 11.77 -8.98
C CYS A 187 15.62 12.62 -10.05
N ALA A 188 15.18 13.87 -10.25
CA ALA A 188 15.85 14.80 -11.15
C ALA A 188 17.20 15.24 -10.57
N ILE A 189 17.23 15.55 -9.27
CA ILE A 189 18.42 16.02 -8.55
C ILE A 189 19.51 14.93 -8.54
N GLU A 190 19.16 13.69 -8.21
CA GLU A 190 20.15 12.62 -8.05
C GLU A 190 20.51 11.93 -9.37
N ASN A 191 19.52 11.68 -10.23
CA ASN A 191 19.69 10.81 -11.41
C ASN A 191 19.60 11.57 -12.74
N LYS A 192 19.48 12.91 -12.71
CA LYS A 192 19.25 13.76 -13.90
C LYS A 192 18.05 13.32 -14.74
N SER A 193 17.08 12.63 -14.12
CA SER A 193 15.90 12.11 -14.79
C SER A 193 14.70 12.22 -13.87
N ALA A 194 13.90 13.27 -14.09
CA ALA A 194 12.69 13.54 -13.32
C ALA A 194 11.65 12.44 -13.49
N VAL A 195 10.76 12.34 -12.50
CA VAL A 195 9.47 11.66 -12.67
C VAL A 195 8.63 12.53 -13.60
N GLU A 196 8.05 11.95 -14.63
CA GLU A 196 7.22 12.66 -15.62
C GLU A 196 5.81 12.88 -15.06
N ILE A 197 5.71 13.79 -14.09
CA ILE A 197 4.48 14.17 -13.39
C ILE A 197 3.46 14.72 -14.39
N GLN A 198 3.86 15.61 -15.29
CA GLN A 198 2.97 16.25 -16.24
C GLN A 198 2.31 15.20 -17.15
N ALA A 199 3.08 14.29 -17.75
CA ALA A 199 2.55 13.25 -18.63
C ALA A 199 1.49 12.37 -17.94
N VAL A 200 1.68 12.09 -16.65
CA VAL A 200 0.69 11.34 -15.85
C VAL A 200 -0.58 12.18 -15.63
N ILE A 201 -0.45 13.46 -15.32
CA ILE A 201 -1.59 14.36 -15.11
C ILE A 201 -2.39 14.57 -16.40
N ASP A 202 -1.71 14.72 -17.54
CA ASP A 202 -2.34 14.89 -18.85
C ASP A 202 -3.20 13.66 -19.18
N TYR A 203 -2.66 12.44 -19.01
CA TYR A 203 -3.44 11.21 -19.16
C TYR A 203 -4.67 11.15 -18.25
N LEU A 204 -4.55 11.57 -16.98
CA LEU A 204 -5.69 11.56 -16.05
C LEU A 204 -6.81 12.51 -16.49
N GLN A 205 -6.51 13.57 -17.24
CA GLN A 205 -7.54 14.46 -17.77
C GLN A 205 -8.38 13.77 -18.85
N GLU A 206 -7.78 12.89 -19.64
CA GLU A 206 -8.42 12.10 -20.70
C GLU A 206 -9.24 10.91 -20.17
N VAL A 207 -8.91 10.38 -18.99
CA VAL A 207 -9.65 9.26 -18.39
C VAL A 207 -11.08 9.68 -18.05
N ASN A 208 -12.07 9.07 -18.71
CA ASN A 208 -13.49 9.29 -18.38
C ASN A 208 -13.79 8.80 -16.95
N ALA A 209 -14.56 9.60 -16.21
CA ALA A 209 -14.93 9.33 -14.81
C ALA A 209 -16.09 8.33 -14.71
#